data_AF-A0A2A5XKU1-F1
#
_entry.id   AF-A0A2A5XKU1-F1
#
_cell.length_a   1.000
_cell.length_b   1.000
_cell.length_c   1.000
_cell.angle_alpha   90.00
_cell.angle_beta   90.00
_cell.angle_gamma   90.00
#
_symmetry.space_group_name_H-M   'P 1'
#
loop_
_entity.id
_entity.type
_entity.pdbx_description
1 polymer ?
#
loop_
_entity_poly.entity_id
_entity_poly.type
_entity_poly.pdbx_seq_one_letter_code
_entity_poly.pdbx_strand_id
1 'polypeptide(L)'
;MILYHDMKLSEGFVSLLKKNNHLSAYPIFIEHIDLCLQLYASKLISFDLNHFAKKMINKYKLNYMKDKYGNSMNKKYLINNLAEYSGLFWLKDTYKSGANPIYFSYNNIDEIDGVKKMNSSYIPDSLKIELSIKFNQISNLIFQLV
;
A
#
# COMPACT_ATOMS: atom_id res chain seq x y z
N MET A 1 -15.09 8.65 6.22
CA MET A 1 -14.23 9.20 5.13
C MET A 1 -13.20 8.18 4.67
N ILE A 2 -12.36 7.63 5.56
CA ILE A 2 -11.33 6.65 5.20
C ILE A 2 -11.91 5.33 4.64
N LEU A 3 -12.90 4.74 5.32
CA LEU A 3 -13.57 3.51 4.81
C LEU A 3 -14.25 3.70 3.45
N TYR A 4 -14.84 4.86 3.20
CA TYR A 4 -15.44 5.16 1.89
C TYR A 4 -14.37 5.27 0.80
N HIS A 5 -13.22 5.88 1.12
CA HIS A 5 -12.07 5.91 0.22
C HIS A 5 -11.57 4.49 -0.07
N ASP A 6 -11.41 3.66 0.96
CA ASP A 6 -11.02 2.25 0.82
C ASP A 6 -11.95 1.46 -0.12
N MET A 7 -13.27 1.62 0.05
CA MET A 7 -14.26 1.02 -0.83
C MET A 7 -14.09 1.46 -2.29
N LYS A 8 -13.78 2.74 -2.53
CA LYS A 8 -13.56 3.27 -3.89
C LYS A 8 -12.25 2.81 -4.50
N LEU A 9 -11.19 2.67 -3.71
CA LEU A 9 -9.94 2.06 -4.17
C LEU A 9 -10.16 0.59 -4.53
N SER A 10 -10.88 -0.15 -3.70
CA SER A 10 -11.24 -1.55 -3.96
C SER A 10 -12.05 -1.72 -5.24
N GLU A 11 -13.08 -0.88 -5.43
CA GLU A 11 -13.91 -0.88 -6.65
C GLU A 11 -13.07 -0.59 -7.91
N GLY A 12 -12.20 0.43 -7.84
CA GLY A 12 -11.30 0.78 -8.93
C GLY A 12 -10.28 -0.30 -9.25
N PHE A 13 -9.68 -0.90 -8.22
CA PHE A 13 -8.71 -1.99 -8.35
C PHE A 13 -9.34 -3.20 -9.04
N VAL A 14 -10.48 -3.68 -8.54
CA VAL A 14 -11.20 -4.83 -9.13
C VAL A 14 -11.62 -4.54 -10.57
N SER A 15 -12.06 -3.31 -10.87
CA SER A 15 -12.45 -2.93 -12.23
C SER A 15 -11.28 -2.99 -13.22
N LEU A 16 -10.08 -2.61 -12.79
CA LEU A 16 -8.87 -2.70 -13.60
C LEU A 16 -8.40 -4.14 -13.78
N LEU A 17 -8.46 -4.96 -12.73
CA LEU A 17 -8.16 -6.39 -12.83
C LEU A 17 -9.08 -7.11 -13.82
N LYS A 18 -10.40 -6.84 -13.77
CA LYS A 18 -11.38 -7.39 -14.73
C LYS A 18 -11.10 -7.01 -16.18
N LYS A 19 -10.47 -5.86 -16.41
CA LYS A 19 -10.03 -5.40 -17.73
C LYS A 19 -8.61 -5.86 -18.09
N ASN A 20 -8.03 -6.77 -17.32
CA ASN A 20 -6.64 -7.22 -17.41
C ASN A 20 -5.58 -6.09 -17.32
N ASN A 21 -5.96 -4.91 -16.81
CA ASN A 21 -5.07 -3.76 -16.71
C ASN A 21 -4.36 -3.70 -15.34
N HIS A 22 -3.46 -4.65 -15.13
CA HIS A 22 -2.72 -4.81 -13.87
C HIS A 22 -1.69 -3.69 -13.65
N LEU A 23 -1.14 -3.14 -14.74
CA LEU A 23 -0.20 -2.03 -14.71
C LEU A 23 -0.85 -0.79 -14.09
N SER A 24 -2.07 -0.45 -14.50
CA SER A 24 -2.83 0.66 -13.90
C SER A 24 -3.44 0.30 -12.55
N ALA A 25 -3.64 -0.98 -12.23
CA ALA A 25 -4.13 -1.41 -10.92
C ALA A 25 -3.09 -1.21 -9.81
N TYR A 26 -1.80 -1.31 -10.13
CA TYR A 26 -0.73 -1.23 -9.14
C TYR A 26 -0.65 0.13 -8.39
N PRO A 27 -0.77 1.30 -9.05
CA PRO A 27 -0.90 2.58 -8.33
C PRO A 27 -2.06 2.62 -7.33
N ILE A 28 -3.20 1.98 -7.62
CA ILE A 28 -4.33 1.88 -6.69
C ILE A 28 -3.95 1.03 -5.47
N PHE A 29 -3.21 -0.06 -5.67
CA PHE A 29 -2.67 -0.86 -4.57
C PHE A 29 -1.70 -0.07 -3.69
N ILE A 30 -0.84 0.78 -4.26
CA ILE A 30 0.05 1.66 -3.48
C ILE A 30 -0.75 2.69 -2.67
N GLU A 31 -1.77 3.31 -3.26
CA GLU A 31 -2.65 4.24 -2.54
C GLU A 31 -3.40 3.53 -1.39
N HIS A 32 -3.81 2.28 -1.60
CA HIS A 32 -4.45 1.45 -0.57
C HIS A 32 -3.50 1.14 0.60
N ILE A 33 -2.20 0.90 0.33
CA ILE A 33 -1.18 0.82 1.40
C ILE A 33 -1.03 2.16 2.12
N ASP A 34 -0.94 3.28 1.39
CA ASP A 34 -0.80 4.61 2.00
C ASP A 34 -2.02 4.96 2.88
N LEU A 35 -3.23 4.51 2.52
CA LEU A 35 -4.43 4.62 3.36
C LEU A 35 -4.30 3.80 4.65
N CYS A 36 -3.83 2.55 4.55
CA CYS A 36 -3.56 1.70 5.71
C CYS A 36 -2.51 2.33 6.65
N LEU A 37 -1.46 2.96 6.11
CA LEU A 37 -0.45 3.67 6.91
C LEU A 37 -1.05 4.88 7.66
N GLN A 38 -1.99 5.60 7.06
CA GLN A 38 -2.69 6.71 7.72
C GLN A 38 -3.54 6.21 8.90
N LEU A 39 -4.27 5.11 8.71
CA LEU A 39 -5.03 4.47 9.79
C LEU A 39 -4.10 3.99 10.90
N TYR A 40 -3.00 3.33 10.55
CA TYR A 40 -2.04 2.86 11.52
C TYR A 40 -1.40 4.00 12.32
N ALA A 41 -1.03 5.11 11.65
CA ALA A 41 -0.50 6.30 12.31
C ALA A 41 -1.46 6.85 13.38
N SER A 42 -2.78 6.74 13.17
CA SER A 42 -3.79 7.16 14.15
C SER A 42 -3.75 6.36 15.46
N LYS A 43 -3.15 5.16 15.48
CA LYS A 43 -2.92 4.35 16.69
C LYS A 43 -1.64 4.73 17.45
N LEU A 44 -0.72 5.44 16.79
CA LEU A 44 0.60 5.77 17.34
C LEU A 44 0.68 7.14 18.01
N ILE A 45 -0.27 8.02 17.71
CA ILE A 45 -0.33 9.39 18.25
C ILE A 45 -0.70 9.42 19.73
N SER A 46 -0.27 10.48 20.42
CA SER A 46 -0.63 10.77 21.80
C SER A 46 -1.81 11.74 21.96
N PHE A 47 -2.29 12.33 20.85
CA PHE A 47 -3.39 13.29 20.85
C PHE A 47 -4.70 12.65 20.35
N ASP A 48 -5.81 13.34 20.56
CA ASP A 48 -7.15 12.84 20.22
C ASP A 48 -7.32 12.57 18.70
N LEU A 49 -8.14 11.55 18.39
CA LEU A 49 -8.45 11.13 17.03
C LEU A 49 -9.12 12.23 16.20
N ASN A 50 -9.91 13.13 16.79
CA ASN A 50 -10.52 14.23 16.07
C ASN A 50 -9.47 15.24 15.58
N HIS A 51 -8.47 15.53 16.41
CA HIS A 51 -7.35 16.38 16.05
C HIS A 51 -6.49 15.74 14.94
N PHE A 52 -6.34 14.41 14.96
CA PHE A 52 -5.71 13.68 13.86
C PHE A 52 -6.49 13.80 12.57
N ALA A 53 -7.78 13.49 12.60
CA ALA A 53 -8.65 13.60 11.44
C ALA A 53 -8.63 15.02 10.85
N LYS A 54 -8.65 16.07 11.70
CA LYS A 54 -8.55 17.47 11.27
C LYS A 54 -7.22 17.75 10.56
N LYS A 55 -6.10 17.25 11.08
CA LYS A 55 -4.79 17.39 10.41
C LYS A 55 -4.75 16.67 9.06
N MET A 56 -5.34 15.48 8.96
CA MET A 56 -5.41 14.72 7.72
C MET A 56 -6.27 15.42 6.65
N ILE A 57 -7.45 15.94 7.03
CA ILE A 57 -8.31 16.73 6.14
C ILE A 57 -7.57 17.96 5.61
N ASN A 58 -6.77 18.60 6.46
CA ASN A 58 -5.95 19.76 6.10
C ASN A 58 -4.66 19.40 5.34
N LYS A 59 -4.54 18.16 4.84
CA LYS A 59 -3.39 17.67 4.06
C LYS A 59 -2.05 17.79 4.80
N TYR A 60 -2.08 17.75 6.13
CA TYR A 60 -0.85 17.74 6.92
C TYR A 60 -0.11 16.43 6.69
N LYS A 61 1.19 16.50 6.38
CA LYS A 61 1.98 15.31 6.07
C LYS A 61 2.30 14.53 7.35
N LEU A 62 2.16 13.20 7.29
CA LEU A 62 2.49 12.31 8.41
C LEU A 62 3.94 12.44 8.90
N ASN A 63 4.89 12.71 8.00
CA ASN A 63 6.30 12.86 8.37
C ASN A 63 6.58 14.03 9.34
N TYR A 64 5.70 15.04 9.37
CA TYR A 64 5.76 16.16 10.31
C TYR A 64 5.05 15.86 11.64
N MET A 65 4.33 14.74 11.73
CA MET A 65 3.71 14.29 12.97
C MET A 65 4.66 13.39 13.75
N LYS A 66 4.43 13.32 15.07
CA LYS A 66 5.19 12.50 16.00
C LYS A 66 4.30 11.42 16.62
N ASP A 67 4.88 10.25 16.86
CA ASP A 67 4.27 9.23 17.72
C ASP A 67 4.27 9.69 19.19
N LYS A 68 3.68 8.87 20.07
CA LYS A 68 3.67 9.09 21.52
C LYS A 68 5.05 9.12 22.18
N TYR A 69 6.11 8.67 21.49
CA TYR A 69 7.49 8.65 21.96
C TYR A 69 8.36 9.76 21.35
N GLY A 70 7.79 10.62 20.50
CA GLY A 70 8.49 11.72 19.84
C GLY A 70 9.17 11.37 18.50
N ASN A 71 9.02 10.14 18.01
CA ASN A 71 9.57 9.69 16.73
C ASN A 71 8.78 10.27 15.54
N SER A 72 9.49 10.68 14.48
CA SER A 72 8.83 11.17 13.25
C SER A 72 8.14 10.03 12.51
N MET A 73 6.86 10.22 12.20
CA MET A 73 6.03 9.27 11.45
C MET A 73 6.25 9.37 9.93
N ASN A 74 7.52 9.31 9.51
CA ASN A 74 7.86 9.20 8.09
C ASN A 74 7.46 7.83 7.53
N LYS A 75 7.32 7.73 6.20
CA LYS A 75 6.86 6.51 5.51
C LYS A 75 7.68 5.27 5.89
N LYS A 76 9.02 5.37 5.92
CA LYS A 76 9.91 4.26 6.32
C LYS A 76 9.63 3.79 7.75
N TYR A 77 9.48 4.72 8.69
CA TYR A 77 9.15 4.41 10.08
C TYR A 77 7.80 3.69 10.18
N LEU A 78 6.75 4.22 9.52
CA LEU A 78 5.41 3.64 9.57
C LEU A 78 5.36 2.24 8.96
N ILE A 79 6.03 2.03 7.82
CA ILE A 79 6.07 0.72 7.15
C ILE A 79 6.79 -0.33 8.00
N ASN A 80 7.90 0.04 8.63
CA ASN A 80 8.62 -0.89 9.48
C ASN A 80 7.76 -1.31 10.68
N ASN A 81 7.14 -0.35 11.36
CA ASN A 81 6.26 -0.62 12.49
C ASN A 81 5.01 -1.40 12.06
N LEU A 82 4.40 -1.08 10.91
CA LEU A 82 3.21 -1.78 10.42
C LEU A 82 3.54 -3.23 10.00
N ALA A 83 4.68 -3.45 9.35
CA ALA A 83 5.14 -4.79 8.98
C ALA A 83 5.40 -5.65 10.22
N GLU A 84 5.97 -5.08 11.28
CA GLU A 84 6.16 -5.76 12.56
C GLU A 84 4.83 -6.03 13.28
N TYR A 85 3.92 -5.06 13.28
CA TYR A 85 2.59 -5.20 13.88
C TYR A 85 1.72 -6.28 13.20
N SER A 86 1.75 -6.35 11.87
CA SER A 86 0.87 -7.21 11.07
C SER A 86 1.51 -8.54 10.64
N GLY A 87 2.83 -8.69 10.78
CA GLY A 87 3.59 -9.82 10.22
C GLY A 87 3.78 -9.76 8.69
N LEU A 88 3.29 -8.72 8.01
CA LEU A 88 3.38 -8.57 6.56
C LEU A 88 4.73 -7.97 6.13
N PHE A 89 5.82 -8.71 6.29
CA PHE A 89 7.18 -8.19 6.01
C PHE A 89 7.40 -7.77 4.55
N TRP A 90 6.65 -8.33 3.61
CA TRP A 90 6.67 -7.96 2.19
C TRP A 90 6.36 -6.48 1.94
N LEU A 91 5.72 -5.78 2.90
CA LEU A 91 5.47 -4.34 2.84
C LEU A 91 6.76 -3.53 2.67
N LYS A 92 7.85 -3.98 3.31
CA LYS A 92 9.15 -3.31 3.24
C LYS A 92 9.71 -3.32 1.82
N ASP A 93 9.60 -4.45 1.14
CA ASP A 93 10.09 -4.63 -0.23
C ASP A 93 9.21 -3.89 -1.24
N THR A 94 7.88 -4.01 -1.07
CA THR A 94 6.88 -3.36 -1.91
C THR A 94 7.07 -1.85 -2.01
N TYR A 95 7.36 -1.24 -0.87
CA TYR A 95 7.56 0.19 -0.82
C TYR A 95 8.90 0.64 -1.37
N LYS A 96 9.93 -0.20 -1.22
CA LYS A 96 11.27 0.07 -1.77
C LYS A 96 11.24 0.08 -3.29
N SER A 97 10.43 -0.78 -3.92
CA SER A 97 10.17 -0.75 -5.38
C SER A 97 9.32 0.44 -5.85
N GLY A 98 8.69 1.18 -4.94
CA GLY A 98 7.89 2.37 -5.24
C GLY A 98 6.63 2.07 -6.07
N ALA A 99 6.14 3.09 -6.78
CA ALA A 99 4.95 3.04 -7.63
C ALA A 99 5.17 2.33 -8.99
N ASN A 100 6.34 1.73 -9.20
CA ASN A 100 6.67 1.07 -10.45
C ASN A 100 6.56 -0.46 -10.27
N PRO A 101 5.50 -1.09 -10.80
CA PRO A 101 5.30 -2.53 -10.70
C PRO A 101 6.39 -3.33 -11.42
N ILE A 102 7.08 -2.71 -12.38
CA ILE A 102 8.17 -3.36 -13.12
C ILE A 102 9.35 -3.61 -12.16
N TYR A 103 9.64 -2.70 -11.21
CA TYR A 103 10.67 -2.91 -10.18
C TYR A 103 10.32 -3.96 -9.12
N PHE A 104 9.04 -4.20 -8.91
CA PHE A 104 8.56 -5.30 -8.05
C PHE A 104 8.84 -6.68 -8.66
N SER A 105 8.89 -6.73 -9.99
CA SER A 105 8.95 -7.94 -10.81
C SER A 105 10.40 -8.44 -11.04
N TYR A 106 11.42 -7.61 -10.86
CA TYR A 106 12.79 -7.97 -11.31
C TYR A 106 13.57 -8.97 -10.44
N ASN A 107 13.15 -9.26 -9.21
CA ASN A 107 13.99 -10.05 -8.31
C ASN A 107 13.83 -11.58 -8.46
N ASN A 108 12.81 -12.09 -9.16
CA ASN A 108 12.48 -13.53 -9.22
C ASN A 108 12.00 -14.00 -10.61
N ILE A 109 12.67 -13.64 -11.70
CA ILE A 109 12.22 -14.03 -13.05
C ILE A 109 13.32 -14.74 -13.84
N ASP A 110 13.05 -16.00 -14.19
CA ASP A 110 13.85 -16.84 -15.09
C ASP A 110 13.97 -16.22 -16.49
N GLU A 111 15.10 -16.45 -17.17
CA GLU A 111 15.49 -15.86 -18.46
C GLU A 111 14.43 -16.00 -19.58
N ILE A 112 13.53 -16.98 -19.49
CA ILE A 112 12.45 -17.26 -20.46
C ILE A 112 11.44 -16.11 -20.55
N ASP A 113 11.17 -15.41 -19.44
CA ASP A 113 10.26 -14.26 -19.45
C ASP A 113 10.93 -13.01 -20.05
N GLY A 114 12.26 -13.04 -20.25
CA GLY A 114 13.04 -12.00 -20.91
C GLY A 114 12.57 -11.65 -22.32
N VAL A 115 12.09 -12.64 -23.07
CA VAL A 115 11.63 -12.47 -24.46
C VAL A 115 10.21 -11.88 -24.54
N LYS A 116 9.36 -12.11 -23.51
CA LYS A 116 8.04 -11.47 -23.38
C LYS A 116 8.11 -10.01 -22.91
N LYS A 117 9.27 -9.56 -22.39
CA LYS A 117 9.53 -8.19 -21.88
C LYS A 117 9.49 -7.09 -22.96
N MET A 118 9.55 -7.42 -24.26
CA MET A 118 9.43 -6.41 -25.32
C MET A 118 8.02 -5.79 -25.43
N ASN A 119 7.01 -6.40 -24.81
CA ASN A 119 5.71 -5.76 -24.60
C ASN A 119 5.67 -5.13 -23.20
N SER A 120 5.72 -3.79 -23.15
CA SER A 120 5.63 -2.96 -21.93
C SER A 120 4.35 -3.17 -21.08
N SER A 121 3.46 -4.07 -21.51
CA SER A 121 2.17 -4.38 -20.91
C SER A 121 2.10 -5.79 -20.29
N TYR A 122 3.14 -6.63 -20.43
CA TYR A 122 3.10 -8.00 -19.92
C TYR A 122 3.43 -8.04 -18.42
N ILE A 123 2.49 -8.60 -17.65
CA ILE A 123 2.65 -8.92 -16.23
C ILE A 123 2.41 -10.43 -16.09
N PRO A 124 3.36 -11.21 -15.51
CA PRO A 124 3.19 -12.65 -15.31
C PRO A 124 1.97 -12.99 -14.45
N ASP A 125 1.31 -14.11 -14.71
CA ASP A 125 0.10 -14.51 -13.96
C ASP A 125 0.37 -14.72 -12.47
N SER A 126 1.57 -15.20 -12.10
CA SER A 126 2.03 -15.28 -10.72
C SER A 126 1.96 -13.93 -10.00
N LEU A 127 2.41 -12.86 -10.67
CA LEU A 127 2.39 -11.50 -10.12
C LEU A 127 0.96 -10.94 -10.03
N LYS A 128 0.06 -11.30 -10.96
CA LYS A 128 -1.35 -10.91 -10.90
C LYS A 128 -2.05 -11.51 -9.68
N ILE A 129 -1.80 -12.80 -9.43
CA ILE A 129 -2.30 -13.53 -8.25
C ILE A 129 -1.72 -12.91 -6.98
N GLU A 130 -0.41 -12.68 -6.95
CA GLU A 130 0.27 -12.07 -5.81
C GLU A 130 -0.28 -10.68 -5.47
N LEU A 131 -0.49 -9.82 -6.48
CA LEU A 131 -1.06 -8.49 -6.29
C LEU A 131 -2.46 -8.56 -5.66
N SER A 132 -3.28 -9.52 -6.10
CA SER A 132 -4.63 -9.75 -5.56
C SER A 132 -4.61 -10.23 -4.11
N ILE A 133 -3.69 -11.15 -3.78
CA ILE A 133 -3.49 -11.65 -2.41
C ILE A 133 -3.03 -10.50 -1.50
N LYS A 134 -2.02 -9.73 -1.92
CA LYS A 134 -1.49 -8.61 -1.15
C LYS A 134 -2.54 -7.52 -0.94
N PHE A 135 -3.34 -7.21 -1.97
CA PHE A 135 -4.45 -6.27 -1.82
C PHE A 135 -5.44 -6.74 -0.74
N ASN A 136 -5.85 -8.02 -0.76
CA ASN A 136 -6.76 -8.58 0.24
C ASN A 136 -6.17 -8.53 1.67
N GLN A 137 -4.88 -8.86 1.81
CA GLN A 137 -4.18 -8.75 3.10
C GLN A 137 -4.23 -7.33 3.67
N ILE A 138 -4.06 -6.30 2.83
CA ILE A 138 -4.17 -4.90 3.25
C ILE A 138 -5.62 -4.55 3.61
N SER A 139 -6.62 -5.00 2.85
CA SER A 139 -8.02 -4.76 3.19
C SER A 139 -8.39 -5.34 4.56
N ASN A 140 -7.92 -6.57 4.86
CA ASN A 140 -8.15 -7.18 6.16
C ASN A 140 -7.46 -6.39 7.29
N LEU A 141 -6.25 -5.89 7.04
CA LEU A 141 -5.53 -5.07 8.01
C LEU A 141 -6.22 -3.72 8.26
N ILE A 142 -6.76 -3.09 7.21
CA ILE A 142 -7.58 -1.88 7.34
C ILE A 142 -8.80 -2.15 8.23
N PHE A 143 -9.50 -3.27 8.01
CA PHE A 143 -10.65 -3.65 8.83
C PHE A 143 -10.29 -3.86 10.30
N GLN A 144 -9.10 -4.40 10.60
CA GLN A 144 -8.62 -4.57 11.98
C GLN A 144 -8.21 -3.25 12.66
N LEU A 145 -7.85 -2.23 11.88
CA LEU A 145 -7.40 -0.94 12.41
C LEU A 145 -8.54 0.02 12.74
N VAL A 146 -9.71 -0.17 12.14
CA VAL A 146 -10.92 0.62 12.39
C VAL A 146 -11.69 0.08 13.59
#